data_AF-A0A2G2YEW2-F1
#
_entry.id   AF-A0A2G2YEW2-F1
#
_cell.length_a   1.000
_cell.length_b   1.000
_cell.length_c   1.000
_cell.angle_alpha   90.00
_cell.angle_beta   90.00
_cell.angle_gamma   90.00
#
_symmetry.space_group_name_H-M   'P 1'
#
loop_
_entity.id
_entity.type
_entity.pdbx_description
1 polymer ?
#
loop_
_entity_poly.entity_id
_entity_poly.type
_entity_poly.pdbx_seq_one_letter_code
_entity_poly.pdbx_strand_id
1 'polypeptide(L)'
;MQQQGDETPMVKEMLMYIYILYSPDWLFAIVHSQLRFGIGFKVHYALLCLLCSPRAYKYYIHTEDKLEKRLAKLYVVTLLIIIFLVWAAGALFQAKARHKEALVALSVTLSIEPDYIPSIISTVKVLMKMGNNAVPVAKSFLINALRLEPTNHEAWFNLGMLSKIEESDQKAADFSKRQ
;
A
#
# COMPACT_ATOMS: atom_id res chain seq x y z
N MET A 1 6.59 33.68 55.91
CA MET A 1 7.40 32.73 55.13
C MET A 1 6.65 31.40 55.22
N GLN A 2 5.87 30.96 54.25
CA GLN A 2 6.24 30.65 52.87
C GLN A 2 5.10 30.97 51.89
N GLN A 3 5.47 31.43 50.71
CA GLN A 3 4.59 31.78 49.59
C GLN A 3 3.75 30.59 49.13
N GLN A 4 2.45 30.87 48.98
CA GLN A 4 1.51 30.14 48.14
C GLN A 4 2.07 30.15 46.70
N GLY A 5 2.65 29.03 46.27
CA GLY A 5 3.05 28.80 44.88
C GLY A 5 1.83 28.34 44.09
N ASP A 6 1.21 29.29 43.40
CA ASP A 6 0.12 29.10 42.44
C ASP A 6 0.59 28.23 41.27
N GLU A 7 0.56 26.91 41.46
CA GLU A 7 0.68 25.96 40.36
C GLU A 7 -0.60 26.04 39.53
N THR A 8 -0.59 26.91 38.53
CA THR A 8 -1.66 27.03 37.55
C THR A 8 -2.12 25.62 37.09
N PRO A 9 -3.42 25.32 37.12
CA PRO A 9 -3.94 23.98 36.85
C PRO A 9 -3.55 23.45 35.45
N MET A 10 -3.21 24.36 34.53
CA MET A 10 -2.65 24.05 33.22
C MET A 10 -1.28 23.35 33.28
N VAL A 11 -0.39 23.73 34.20
CA VAL A 11 0.97 23.16 34.28
C VAL A 11 0.93 21.75 34.83
N LYS A 12 0.03 21.47 35.79
CA LYS A 12 -0.19 20.13 36.32
C LYS A 12 -0.76 19.17 35.28
N GLU A 13 -1.74 19.64 34.50
CA GLU A 13 -2.27 18.87 33.38
C GLU A 13 -1.20 18.65 32.31
N MET A 14 -0.41 19.67 31.96
CA MET A 14 0.67 19.57 30.97
C MET A 14 1.78 18.59 31.42
N LEU A 15 2.15 18.60 32.72
CA LEU A 15 3.07 17.62 33.30
C LEU A 15 2.49 16.21 33.34
N MET A 16 1.19 16.07 33.60
CA MET A 16 0.49 14.78 33.53
C MET A 16 0.44 14.25 32.09
N TYR A 17 0.28 15.12 31.09
CA TYR A 17 0.39 14.75 29.68
C TYR A 17 1.81 14.32 29.30
N ILE A 18 2.84 15.05 29.74
CA ILE A 18 4.24 14.66 29.52
C ILE A 18 4.52 13.29 30.18
N TYR A 19 3.97 13.03 31.36
CA TYR A 19 4.16 11.77 32.08
C TYR A 19 3.43 10.58 31.42
N ILE A 20 2.23 10.81 30.86
CA ILE A 20 1.46 9.79 30.13
C ILE A 20 2.05 9.53 28.74
N LEU A 21 2.60 10.54 28.08
CA LEU A 21 3.26 10.43 26.77
C LEU A 21 4.71 9.91 26.85
N TYR A 22 5.25 9.76 28.06
CA TYR A 22 6.62 9.30 28.32
C TYR A 22 6.67 7.95 29.06
N SER A 23 5.51 7.31 29.25
CA SER A 23 5.38 6.06 29.98
C SER A 23 4.75 4.98 29.10
N PRO A 24 5.37 3.79 28.97
CA PRO A 24 6.70 3.48 28.47
C PRO A 24 6.63 3.15 26.96
N ASP A 25 6.61 4.18 26.10
CA ASP A 25 6.66 4.01 24.63
C ASP A 25 7.92 3.28 24.14
N TRP A 26 8.97 3.23 24.96
CA TRP A 26 10.17 2.44 24.69
C TRP A 26 9.92 0.93 24.78
N LEU A 27 9.03 0.48 25.67
CA LEU A 27 8.60 -0.92 25.73
C LEU A 27 7.80 -1.29 24.47
N PHE A 28 6.99 -0.34 23.99
CA PHE A 28 6.27 -0.44 22.72
C PHE A 28 7.24 -0.49 21.53
N ALA A 29 8.29 0.35 21.50
CA ALA A 29 9.33 0.33 20.48
C ALA A 29 10.14 -0.99 20.45
N ILE A 30 10.37 -1.60 21.62
CA ILE A 30 11.07 -2.90 21.75
C ILE A 30 10.18 -4.06 21.30
N VAL A 31 8.89 -4.05 21.65
CA VAL A 31 7.90 -5.02 21.12
C VAL A 31 7.69 -4.84 19.61
N HIS A 32 7.72 -3.60 19.12
CA HIS A 32 7.65 -3.22 17.71
C HIS A 32 8.88 -3.67 16.90
N SER A 33 10.06 -3.74 17.52
CA SER A 33 11.29 -4.27 16.92
C SER A 33 11.19 -5.78 16.63
N GLN A 34 10.44 -6.53 17.44
CA GLN A 34 10.30 -7.99 17.35
C GLN A 34 9.12 -8.44 16.47
N LEU A 35 8.08 -7.61 16.28
CA LEU A 35 6.85 -7.98 15.59
C LEU A 35 6.84 -7.51 14.12
N ARG A 36 7.48 -8.29 13.25
CA ARG A 36 7.44 -8.08 11.79
C ARG A 36 6.05 -8.39 11.23
N PHE A 37 5.08 -7.48 11.24
CA PHE A 37 3.90 -7.55 10.36
C PHE A 37 3.28 -6.17 10.15
N GLY A 38 3.23 -5.71 8.89
CA GLY A 38 2.69 -4.40 8.47
C GLY A 38 1.22 -4.12 8.81
N ILE A 39 0.53 -5.08 9.45
CA ILE A 39 -0.83 -4.94 9.98
C ILE A 39 -0.80 -4.26 11.36
N GLY A 40 0.21 -4.53 12.18
CA GLY A 40 0.36 -3.94 13.50
C GLY A 40 0.48 -2.41 13.45
N PHE A 41 1.18 -1.89 12.43
CA PHE A 41 1.33 -0.45 12.22
C PHE A 41 -0.01 0.23 11.89
N LYS A 42 -0.86 -0.40 11.08
CA LYS A 42 -2.21 0.10 10.74
C LYS A 42 -3.13 0.12 11.95
N VAL A 43 -3.12 -0.96 12.74
CA VAL A 43 -3.97 -1.08 13.93
C VAL A 43 -3.51 -0.13 15.03
N HIS A 44 -2.20 -0.01 15.24
CA HIS A 44 -1.65 0.90 16.23
C HIS A 44 -1.92 2.37 15.87
N TYR A 45 -1.73 2.74 14.61
CA TYR A 45 -2.05 4.08 14.13
C TYR A 45 -3.55 4.40 14.25
N ALA A 46 -4.43 3.46 13.87
CA ALA A 46 -5.88 3.61 14.02
C ALA A 46 -6.30 3.72 15.50
N LEU A 47 -5.68 2.95 16.39
CA LEU A 47 -5.95 2.96 17.83
C LEU A 47 -5.51 4.29 18.47
N LEU A 48 -4.35 4.83 18.09
CA LEU A 48 -3.91 6.16 18.51
C LEU A 48 -4.87 7.26 18.01
N CYS A 49 -5.34 7.18 16.76
CA CYS A 49 -6.32 8.13 16.22
C CYS A 49 -7.68 8.06 16.93
N LEU A 50 -8.14 6.85 17.28
CA LEU A 50 -9.36 6.61 18.03
C LEU A 50 -9.27 7.03 19.49
N LEU A 51 -8.10 6.88 20.15
CA LEU A 51 -7.87 7.36 21.51
C LEU A 51 -7.72 8.89 21.57
N CYS A 52 -7.24 9.53 20.49
CA CYS A 52 -7.04 10.97 20.43
C CYS A 52 -8.35 11.77 20.17
N SER A 53 -9.26 11.21 19.36
CA SER A 53 -10.50 11.88 18.93
C SER A 53 -11.51 12.20 20.06
N PRO A 54 -11.85 11.31 21.01
CA PRO A 54 -12.84 11.58 22.05
C PRO A 54 -12.34 12.56 23.14
N ARG A 55 -11.02 12.62 23.40
CA ARG A 55 -10.43 13.54 24.39
C ARG A 55 -10.36 14.98 23.85
N ALA A 56 -10.10 15.15 22.55
CA ALA A 56 -10.14 16.46 21.88
C ALA A 56 -11.57 16.97 21.66
N TYR A 57 -12.52 16.09 21.36
CA TYR A 57 -13.94 16.46 21.19
C TYR A 57 -14.56 17.04 22.48
N LYS A 58 -14.17 16.51 23.65
CA LYS A 58 -14.61 17.02 24.96
C LYS A 58 -14.08 18.43 25.25
N TYR A 59 -12.86 18.77 24.79
CA TYR A 59 -12.28 20.11 24.91
C TYR A 59 -12.91 21.11 23.91
N TYR A 60 -13.24 20.63 22.70
CA TYR A 60 -13.77 21.43 21.58
C TYR A 60 -15.15 22.07 21.82
N ILE A 61 -15.99 21.49 22.69
CA ILE A 61 -17.32 22.03 23.00
C ILE A 61 -17.26 23.23 23.98
N HIS A 62 -16.13 23.43 24.68
CA HIS A 62 -16.07 24.40 25.79
C HIS A 62 -15.33 25.71 25.47
N THR A 63 -14.65 25.83 24.33
CA THR A 63 -13.89 27.03 23.96
C THR A 63 -14.43 27.70 22.70
N GLU A 64 -14.75 29.00 22.80
CA GLU A 64 -15.30 29.82 21.71
C GLU A 64 -14.26 30.29 20.68
N ASP A 65 -12.97 30.07 20.95
CA ASP A 65 -11.87 30.67 20.21
C ASP A 65 -11.71 30.16 18.77
N LYS A 66 -11.56 31.12 17.85
CA LYS A 66 -11.52 30.90 16.39
C LYS A 66 -10.27 30.13 15.96
N LEU A 67 -9.20 30.21 16.74
CA LEU A 67 -7.88 29.62 16.48
C LEU A 67 -7.89 28.10 16.74
N GLU A 68 -8.56 27.67 17.80
CA GLU A 68 -8.67 26.25 18.18
C GLU A 68 -9.52 25.46 17.19
N LYS A 69 -10.59 26.07 16.67
CA LYS A 69 -11.40 25.50 15.57
C LYS A 69 -10.59 25.31 14.29
N ARG A 70 -9.63 26.19 14.01
CA ARG A 70 -8.75 26.09 12.84
C ARG A 70 -7.72 24.97 13.00
N LEU A 71 -7.17 24.82 14.22
CA LEU A 71 -6.28 23.71 14.58
C LEU A 71 -6.99 22.36 14.45
N ALA A 72 -8.23 22.25 14.95
CA ALA A 72 -9.04 21.03 14.86
C ALA A 72 -9.35 20.64 13.41
N LYS A 73 -9.70 21.62 12.56
CA LYS A 73 -9.88 21.36 11.11
C LYS A 73 -8.60 20.86 10.46
N LEU A 74 -7.45 21.45 10.79
CA LEU A 74 -6.15 21.00 10.28
C LEU A 74 -5.86 19.56 10.71
N TYR A 75 -6.18 19.21 11.95
CA TYR A 75 -6.00 17.86 12.49
C TYR A 75 -6.92 16.82 11.83
N VAL A 76 -8.18 17.16 11.56
CA VAL A 76 -9.09 16.28 10.81
C VAL A 76 -8.58 16.09 9.39
N VAL A 77 -8.09 17.15 8.75
CA VAL A 77 -7.50 17.07 7.41
C VAL A 77 -6.27 16.18 7.39
N THR A 78 -5.37 16.28 8.37
CA THR A 78 -4.19 15.40 8.44
C THR A 78 -4.58 13.93 8.65
N LEU A 79 -5.58 13.64 9.49
CA LEU A 79 -6.09 12.28 9.65
C LEU A 79 -6.67 11.71 8.36
N LEU A 80 -7.45 12.50 7.62
CA LEU A 80 -8.02 12.07 6.34
C LEU A 80 -6.91 11.76 5.31
N ILE A 81 -5.88 12.61 5.24
CA ILE A 81 -4.73 12.39 4.35
C ILE A 81 -4.01 11.08 4.73
N ILE A 82 -3.81 10.83 6.02
CA ILE A 82 -3.07 9.65 6.46
C ILE A 82 -3.88 8.37 6.23
N ILE A 83 -5.19 8.39 6.48
CA ILE A 83 -6.10 7.29 6.13
C ILE A 83 -6.03 6.98 4.63
N PHE A 84 -6.06 8.01 3.78
CA PHE A 84 -5.96 7.85 2.34
C PHE A 84 -4.62 7.22 1.90
N LEU A 85 -3.50 7.72 2.43
CA LEU A 85 -2.16 7.16 2.14
C LEU A 85 -2.06 5.69 2.55
N VAL A 86 -2.57 5.36 3.74
CA VAL A 86 -2.57 4.00 4.29
C VAL A 86 -3.44 3.05 3.47
N TRP A 87 -4.58 3.53 2.96
CA TRP A 87 -5.45 2.79 2.05
C TRP A 87 -4.77 2.53 0.70
N ALA A 88 -4.20 3.56 0.08
CA ALA A 88 -3.50 3.47 -1.20
C ALA A 88 -2.29 2.51 -1.12
N ALA A 89 -1.47 2.63 -0.07
CA ALA A 89 -0.36 1.70 0.16
C ALA A 89 -0.85 0.26 0.35
N GLY A 90 -1.96 0.06 1.08
CA GLY A 90 -2.59 -1.26 1.25
C GLY A 90 -3.00 -1.89 -0.07
N ALA A 91 -3.66 -1.14 -0.94
CA ALA A 91 -4.08 -1.60 -2.27
C ALA A 91 -2.87 -1.98 -3.14
N LEU A 92 -1.80 -1.17 -3.12
CA LEU A 92 -0.57 -1.43 -3.87
C LEU A 92 0.11 -2.73 -3.41
N PHE A 93 0.17 -2.98 -2.10
CA PHE A 93 0.74 -4.22 -1.56
C PHE A 93 -0.10 -5.45 -1.90
N GLN A 94 -1.43 -5.36 -1.84
CA GLN A 94 -2.31 -6.47 -2.24
C GLN A 94 -2.15 -6.83 -3.72
N ALA A 95 -2.05 -5.83 -4.60
CA ALA A 95 -1.77 -6.07 -6.01
C ALA A 95 -0.44 -6.83 -6.17
N LYS A 96 0.64 -6.32 -5.56
CA LYS A 96 1.96 -6.97 -5.59
C LYS A 96 1.96 -8.41 -5.03
N ALA A 97 1.21 -8.68 -3.96
CA ALA A 97 1.12 -10.02 -3.37
C ALA A 97 0.42 -11.01 -4.32
N ARG A 98 -0.72 -10.62 -4.89
CA ARG A 98 -1.47 -11.45 -5.85
C ARG A 98 -0.64 -11.80 -7.09
N HIS A 99 0.20 -10.87 -7.56
CA HIS A 99 1.11 -11.14 -8.67
C HIS A 99 2.15 -12.22 -8.35
N LYS A 100 2.72 -12.21 -7.14
CA LYS A 100 3.68 -13.23 -6.69
C LYS A 100 3.03 -14.60 -6.52
N GLU A 101 1.85 -14.65 -5.92
CA GLU A 101 1.07 -15.87 -5.79
C GLU A 101 0.73 -16.46 -7.15
N ALA A 102 0.32 -15.61 -8.10
CA ALA A 102 0.05 -16.04 -9.46
C ALA A 102 1.31 -16.62 -10.12
N LEU A 103 2.47 -15.98 -10.01
CA LEU A 103 3.72 -16.53 -10.54
C LEU A 103 4.09 -17.91 -9.97
N VAL A 104 3.90 -18.12 -8.67
CA VAL A 104 4.16 -19.41 -8.03
C VAL A 104 3.19 -20.47 -8.56
N ALA A 105 1.89 -20.17 -8.60
CA ALA A 105 0.90 -21.09 -9.16
C ALA A 105 1.23 -21.47 -10.62
N LEU A 106 1.67 -20.50 -11.43
CA LEU A 106 2.07 -20.72 -12.82
C LEU A 106 3.32 -21.61 -12.94
N SER A 107 4.32 -21.42 -12.07
CA SER A 107 5.51 -22.28 -12.06
C SER A 107 5.20 -23.73 -11.73
N VAL A 108 4.23 -23.97 -10.83
CA VAL A 108 3.76 -25.32 -10.51
C VAL A 108 3.04 -25.93 -11.70
N THR A 109 2.11 -25.21 -12.34
CA THR A 109 1.38 -25.73 -13.50
C THR A 109 2.30 -26.04 -14.69
N LEU A 110 3.27 -25.18 -15.00
CA LEU A 110 4.27 -25.42 -16.06
C LEU A 110 5.18 -26.62 -15.76
N SER A 111 5.40 -26.93 -14.48
CA SER A 111 6.20 -28.09 -14.07
C SER A 111 5.46 -29.41 -14.26
N ILE A 112 4.12 -29.37 -14.30
CA ILE A 112 3.28 -30.56 -14.43
C ILE A 112 3.01 -30.85 -15.92
N GLU A 113 2.62 -29.84 -16.70
CA GLU A 113 2.32 -29.98 -18.13
C GLU A 113 2.95 -28.81 -18.93
N PRO A 114 4.20 -28.95 -19.40
CA PRO A 114 4.89 -27.90 -20.13
C PRO A 114 4.33 -27.63 -21.54
N ASP A 115 3.62 -28.61 -22.12
CA ASP A 115 3.10 -28.56 -23.49
C ASP A 115 1.59 -28.26 -23.57
N TYR A 116 0.92 -28.03 -22.44
CA TYR A 116 -0.52 -27.78 -22.41
C TYR A 116 -0.84 -26.30 -22.71
N ILE A 117 -1.30 -26.05 -23.93
CA ILE A 117 -1.48 -24.70 -24.49
C ILE A 117 -2.48 -23.82 -23.72
N PRO A 118 -3.65 -24.31 -23.26
CA PRO A 118 -4.57 -23.48 -22.46
C PRO A 118 -3.96 -22.99 -21.14
N SER A 119 -3.07 -23.77 -20.52
CA SER A 119 -2.30 -23.35 -19.36
C SER A 119 -1.29 -22.26 -19.72
N ILE A 120 -0.56 -22.43 -20.83
CA ILE A 120 0.39 -21.42 -21.34
C ILE A 120 -0.35 -20.10 -21.64
N ILE A 121 -1.52 -20.15 -22.26
CA ILE A 121 -2.33 -18.97 -22.56
C ILE A 121 -2.77 -18.26 -21.27
N SER A 122 -3.22 -19.03 -20.28
CA SER A 122 -3.62 -18.50 -18.96
C SER A 122 -2.45 -17.84 -18.23
N THR A 123 -1.26 -18.46 -18.31
CA THR A 123 0.02 -17.95 -17.83
C THR A 123 0.33 -16.59 -18.46
N VAL A 124 0.26 -16.52 -19.79
CA VAL A 124 0.52 -15.30 -20.55
C VAL A 124 -0.47 -14.19 -20.18
N LYS A 125 -1.75 -14.51 -20.04
CA LYS A 125 -2.80 -13.55 -19.62
C LYS A 125 -2.50 -12.94 -18.25
N VAL A 126 -1.94 -13.72 -17.32
CA VAL A 126 -1.48 -13.23 -16.02
C VAL A 126 -0.21 -12.37 -16.17
N LEU A 127 0.77 -12.80 -16.96
CA LEU A 127 2.00 -12.04 -17.21
C LEU A 127 1.69 -10.66 -17.81
N MET A 128 0.76 -10.59 -18.76
CA MET A 128 0.32 -9.32 -19.35
C MET A 128 -0.30 -8.37 -18.31
N LYS A 129 -0.99 -8.90 -17.30
CA LYS A 129 -1.51 -8.09 -16.18
C LYS A 129 -0.42 -7.63 -15.21
N MET A 130 0.75 -8.27 -15.18
CA MET A 130 1.88 -7.84 -14.34
C MET A 130 2.65 -6.65 -14.91
N GLY A 131 2.33 -6.26 -16.16
CA GLY A 131 2.90 -5.11 -16.83
C GLY A 131 4.11 -5.45 -17.72
N ASN A 132 4.74 -4.40 -18.22
CA ASN A 132 5.60 -4.44 -19.41
C ASN A 132 6.86 -5.30 -19.25
N ASN A 133 7.38 -5.44 -18.02
CA ASN A 133 8.58 -6.26 -17.76
C ASN A 133 8.38 -7.74 -18.12
N ALA A 134 7.14 -8.22 -18.16
CA ALA A 134 6.82 -9.61 -18.47
C ALA A 134 6.46 -9.85 -19.95
N VAL A 135 6.35 -8.80 -20.77
CA VAL A 135 6.04 -8.87 -22.21
C VAL A 135 7.00 -9.78 -22.99
N PRO A 136 8.34 -9.67 -22.87
CA PRO A 136 9.25 -10.52 -23.64
C PRO A 136 9.14 -12.00 -23.25
N VAL A 137 8.95 -12.27 -21.95
CA VAL A 137 8.74 -13.63 -21.43
C VAL A 137 7.42 -14.20 -21.96
N ALA A 138 6.34 -13.43 -21.89
CA ALA A 138 5.03 -13.81 -22.42
C ALA A 138 5.05 -14.11 -23.93
N LYS A 139 5.79 -13.31 -24.71
CA LYS A 139 5.98 -13.50 -26.16
C LYS A 139 6.69 -14.82 -26.47
N SER A 140 7.73 -15.16 -25.70
CA SER A 140 8.44 -16.44 -25.84
C SER A 140 7.54 -17.66 -25.60
N PHE A 141 6.67 -17.58 -24.57
CA PHE A 141 5.69 -18.62 -24.27
C PHE A 141 4.65 -18.79 -25.37
N LEU A 142 4.15 -17.69 -25.94
CA LEU A 142 3.20 -17.73 -27.06
C LEU A 142 3.82 -18.28 -28.34
N ILE A 143 5.06 -17.91 -28.66
CA ILE A 143 5.78 -18.47 -29.81
C ILE A 143 5.94 -19.98 -29.63
N ASN A 144 6.25 -20.44 -28.41
CA ASN A 144 6.32 -21.87 -28.14
C ASN A 144 4.95 -22.55 -28.29
N ALA A 145 3.88 -21.95 -27.76
CA ALA A 145 2.52 -22.46 -27.92
C ALA A 145 2.10 -22.56 -29.39
N LEU A 146 2.44 -21.57 -30.22
CA LEU A 146 2.17 -21.57 -31.66
C LEU A 146 3.00 -22.59 -32.44
N ARG A 147 4.16 -23.02 -31.92
CA ARG A 147 4.93 -24.13 -32.49
C ARG A 147 4.24 -25.47 -32.24
N LEU A 148 3.55 -25.61 -31.10
CA LEU A 148 2.79 -26.80 -30.73
C LEU A 148 1.44 -26.83 -31.49
N GLU A 149 0.68 -25.74 -31.46
CA GLU A 149 -0.57 -25.58 -32.24
C GLU A 149 -0.55 -24.29 -33.09
N PRO A 150 -0.16 -24.37 -34.38
CA PRO A 150 -0.11 -23.19 -35.24
C PRO A 150 -1.49 -22.60 -35.58
N THR A 151 -2.56 -23.37 -35.41
CA THR A 151 -3.95 -22.98 -35.72
C THR A 151 -4.68 -22.31 -34.56
N ASN A 152 -4.03 -22.13 -33.40
CA ASN A 152 -4.69 -21.62 -32.21
C ASN A 152 -4.94 -20.09 -32.30
N HIS A 153 -6.21 -19.70 -32.49
CA HIS A 153 -6.62 -18.30 -32.61
C HIS A 153 -6.42 -17.49 -31.32
N GLU A 154 -6.56 -18.10 -30.13
CA GLU A 154 -6.38 -17.39 -28.87
C GLU A 154 -4.90 -17.02 -28.65
N ALA A 155 -3.97 -17.88 -29.06
CA ALA A 155 -2.55 -17.58 -29.03
C ALA A 155 -2.20 -16.40 -29.97
N TRP A 156 -2.70 -16.41 -31.21
CA TRP A 156 -2.53 -15.28 -32.15
C TRP A 156 -3.13 -13.97 -31.63
N PHE A 157 -4.31 -14.03 -31.01
CA PHE A 157 -4.96 -12.86 -30.42
C PHE A 157 -4.12 -12.24 -29.30
N ASN A 158 -3.62 -13.07 -28.37
CA ASN A 158 -2.77 -12.59 -27.28
C ASN A 158 -1.42 -12.06 -27.78
N LEU A 159 -0.86 -12.65 -28.84
CA LEU A 159 0.35 -12.15 -29.49
C LEU A 159 0.13 -10.75 -30.10
N GLY A 160 -1.00 -10.54 -30.77
CA GLY A 160 -1.37 -9.21 -31.30
C GLY A 160 -1.54 -8.17 -30.19
N MET A 161 -2.14 -8.54 -29.07
CA MET A 161 -2.28 -7.67 -27.90
C MET A 161 -0.92 -7.32 -27.28
N LEU A 162 0.01 -8.27 -27.20
CA LEU A 162 1.39 -8.02 -26.74
C LEU A 162 2.13 -7.03 -27.65
N SER A 163 2.04 -7.19 -28.96
CA SER A 163 2.68 -6.29 -29.93
C SER A 163 2.20 -4.84 -29.77
N LYS A 164 0.90 -4.63 -29.46
CA LYS A 164 0.36 -3.29 -29.21
C LYS A 164 0.94 -2.65 -27.95
N ILE A 165 1.16 -3.45 -26.90
CA ILE A 165 1.78 -2.97 -25.64
C ILE A 165 3.25 -2.61 -25.90
N GLU A 166 3.98 -3.49 -26.59
CA GLU A 166 5.38 -3.27 -26.97
C GLU A 166 5.55 -1.97 -27.79
N GLU A 167 4.66 -1.72 -28.76
CA GLU A 167 4.68 -0.47 -29.55
C GLU A 167 4.41 0.77 -28.69
N SER A 168 3.47 0.70 -27.74
CA SER A 168 3.18 1.82 -26.83
C SER A 168 4.34 2.12 -25.90
N ASP A 169 5.06 1.09 -25.45
CA ASP A 169 6.23 1.22 -24.59
C ASP A 169 7.41 1.82 -25.33
N GLN A 170 7.62 1.37 -26.57
CA GLN A 170 8.64 1.92 -27.46
C GLN A 170 8.41 3.42 -27.67
N LYS A 171 7.16 3.83 -27.97
CA LYS A 171 6.79 5.24 -28.13
C LYS A 171 7.04 6.05 -26.85
N ALA A 172 6.62 5.53 -25.69
CA ALA A 172 6.85 6.20 -24.41
C ALA A 172 8.34 6.36 -24.10
N ALA A 173 9.15 5.33 -24.38
CA ALA A 173 10.60 5.38 -24.21
C ALA A 173 11.25 6.40 -25.15
N ASP A 174 10.83 6.47 -26.41
CA ASP A 174 11.36 7.43 -27.39
C ASP A 174 11.01 8.88 -27.04
N PHE A 175 9.82 9.15 -26.51
CA PHE A 175 9.48 10.49 -25.97
C PHE A 175 10.37 10.86 -24.79
N SER A 176 10.62 9.92 -23.88
CA SER A 176 11.47 10.18 -22.70
C SER A 176 12.94 10.46 -23.03
N LYS A 177 13.43 10.02 -24.20
CA LYS A 177 14.79 10.29 -24.68
C LYS A 177 14.95 11.60 -25.43
N ARG A 178 13.84 12.20 -25.88
CA ARG A 178 13.82 13.45 -26.67
C ARG A 178 13.68 14.71 -25.82
N GLN A 179 13.46 14.56 -24.53
CA GLN A 179 13.37 15.63 -23.53
C GLN A 179 14.61 15.62 -22.66
#